data_AF-A0A9P7JU76-F1
#
_entry.id   AF-A0A9P7JU76-F1
#
_cell.length_a   1.000
_cell.length_b   1.000
_cell.length_c   1.000
_cell.angle_alpha   90.00
_cell.angle_beta   90.00
_cell.angle_gamma   90.00
#
_symmetry.space_group_name_H-M   'P 1'
#
loop_
_entity.id
_entity.type
_entity.pdbx_description
1 polymer ?
#
loop_
_entity_poly.entity_id
_entity_poly.type
_entity_poly.pdbx_seq_one_letter_code
_entity_poly.pdbx_strand_id
1 'polypeptide(L)'
;NAVDSVLRLMLANEVSLLDLTKTIISTPQQNYQPIKDSLQQHVAEICRLLFLSTGCHEVVFGWAFEVVVRVLCDEMVDLSSECNGLHFKASKTTSTQLEDSFIHMLALKIKKITPNMFKMLLTLL
;
A
#
# COMPACT_ATOMS: atom_id res chain seq x y z
N ASN A 1 -18.86 22.12 -20.49
CA ASN A 1 -18.41 21.58 -19.19
C ASN A 1 -16.97 22.03 -18.95
N ALA A 2 -16.68 22.75 -17.87
CA ALA A 2 -15.33 23.29 -17.62
C ALA A 2 -14.25 22.20 -17.55
N VAL A 3 -14.61 21.03 -17.02
CA VAL A 3 -13.73 19.85 -16.95
C VAL A 3 -13.34 19.38 -18.35
N ASP A 4 -14.28 19.27 -19.28
CA ASP A 4 -13.99 18.86 -20.66
C ASP A 4 -13.06 19.85 -21.38
N SER A 5 -13.23 21.15 -21.10
CA SER A 5 -12.34 22.17 -21.66
C SER A 5 -10.92 22.06 -21.10
N VAL A 6 -10.77 21.79 -19.81
CA VAL A 6 -9.46 21.57 -19.17
C VAL A 6 -8.81 20.30 -19.72
N LEU A 7 -9.54 19.19 -19.83
CA LEU A 7 -9.03 17.94 -20.39
C LEU A 7 -8.58 18.10 -21.85
N ARG A 8 -9.34 18.84 -22.66
CA ARG A 8 -8.95 19.14 -24.05
C ARG A 8 -7.67 19.98 -24.10
N LEU A 9 -7.52 20.96 -23.22
CA LEU A 9 -6.30 21.76 -23.14
C LEU A 9 -5.11 20.92 -22.68
N MET A 10 -5.29 20.02 -21.71
CA MET A 10 -4.24 19.10 -21.28
C MET A 10 -3.78 18.20 -22.42
N LEU A 11 -4.71 17.60 -23.15
CA LEU A 11 -4.41 16.78 -24.33
C LEU A 11 -3.70 17.58 -25.43
N ALA A 12 -4.13 18.82 -25.69
CA ALA A 12 -3.51 19.69 -26.68
C ALA A 12 -2.09 20.14 -26.32
N ASN A 13 -1.70 20.06 -25.04
CA ASN A 13 -0.38 20.42 -24.55
C ASN A 13 0.45 19.20 -24.13
N GLU A 14 0.04 17.98 -24.52
CA GLU A 14 0.71 16.73 -24.17
C GLU A 14 0.89 16.50 -22.66
N VAL A 15 0.06 17.14 -21.84
CA VAL A 15 0.07 16.98 -20.38
C VAL A 15 -0.83 15.82 -20.02
N SER A 16 -0.24 14.71 -19.55
CA SER A 16 -1.04 13.59 -19.07
C SER A 16 -1.62 13.89 -17.68
N LEU A 17 -2.81 13.36 -17.40
CA LEU A 17 -3.41 13.43 -16.06
C LEU A 17 -2.50 12.77 -15.01
N LEU A 18 -1.76 11.73 -15.42
CA LEU A 18 -0.81 11.04 -14.57
C LEU A 18 0.35 11.95 -14.16
N ASP A 19 0.94 12.67 -15.12
CA ASP A 19 2.08 13.55 -14.86
C ASP A 19 1.67 14.77 -14.02
N LEU A 20 0.47 15.30 -14.27
CA LEU A 20 -0.12 16.33 -13.42
C LEU A 20 -0.29 15.83 -11.98
N THR A 21 -0.86 14.63 -11.81
CA THR A 21 -1.08 14.04 -10.49
C THR A 21 0.24 13.76 -9.76
N LYS A 22 1.24 13.20 -10.46
CA LYS A 22 2.60 13.01 -9.92
C LYS A 22 3.22 14.32 -9.49
N THR A 23 3.07 15.38 -10.29
CA THR A 23 3.59 16.71 -10.00
C THR A 23 2.94 17.28 -8.73
N ILE A 24 1.61 17.21 -8.64
CA ILE A 24 0.86 17.68 -7.45
C ILE A 24 1.32 16.95 -6.19
N ILE A 25 1.43 15.61 -6.24
CA ILE A 25 1.85 14.80 -5.09
C ILE A 25 3.29 15.11 -4.68
N SER A 26 4.20 15.22 -5.65
CA SER A 26 5.64 15.41 -5.41
C SER A 26 6.00 16.84 -5.00
N THR A 27 5.11 17.81 -5.25
CA THR A 27 5.36 19.23 -4.96
C THR A 27 5.32 19.48 -3.45
N PRO A 28 6.39 20.00 -2.82
CA PRO A 28 6.45 20.15 -1.36
C PRO A 28 5.65 21.32 -0.80
N GLN A 29 5.07 22.18 -1.64
CA GLN A 29 4.38 23.39 -1.20
C GLN A 29 3.04 23.08 -0.50
N GLN A 30 2.80 23.72 0.64
CA GLN A 30 1.58 23.54 1.46
C GLN A 30 0.29 23.90 0.71
N ASN A 31 0.35 24.77 -0.29
CA ASN A 31 -0.82 25.16 -1.08
C ASN A 31 -1.46 23.98 -1.84
N TYR A 32 -0.72 22.89 -2.06
CA TYR A 32 -1.25 21.67 -2.68
C TYR A 32 -1.79 20.67 -1.65
N GLN A 33 -1.64 20.90 -0.35
CA GLN A 33 -2.08 19.97 0.69
C GLN A 33 -3.57 19.61 0.60
N PRO A 34 -4.50 20.56 0.39
CA PRO A 34 -5.92 20.22 0.25
C PRO A 34 -6.20 19.29 -0.95
N ILE A 35 -5.44 19.46 -2.04
CA ILE A 35 -5.57 18.64 -3.25
C ILE A 35 -4.99 17.25 -2.98
N LYS A 36 -3.85 17.16 -2.30
CA LYS A 36 -3.26 15.88 -1.88
C LYS A 36 -4.19 15.09 -0.97
N ASP A 37 -4.78 15.75 0.02
CA ASP A 37 -5.72 15.13 0.96
C ASP A 37 -6.97 14.63 0.21
N SER A 38 -7.48 15.44 -0.72
CA SER A 38 -8.61 15.04 -1.58
C SER A 38 -8.27 13.83 -2.45
N LEU A 39 -7.11 13.84 -3.12
CA LEU A 39 -6.63 12.69 -3.91
C LEU A 39 -6.50 11.43 -3.06
N GLN A 40 -5.96 11.56 -1.85
CA GLN A 40 -5.79 10.44 -0.93
C GLN A 40 -7.15 9.89 -0.46
N GLN A 41 -8.13 10.76 -0.18
CA GLN A 41 -9.49 10.35 0.19
C GLN A 41 -10.20 9.59 -0.93
N HIS A 42 -9.95 9.95 -2.19
CA HIS A 42 -10.63 9.38 -3.36
C HIS A 42 -9.82 8.31 -4.09
N VAL A 43 -8.62 7.95 -3.62
CA VAL A 43 -7.70 7.03 -4.32
C VAL A 43 -8.34 5.68 -4.61
N ALA A 44 -9.12 5.14 -3.67
CA ALA A 44 -9.80 3.85 -3.83
C ALA A 44 -10.85 3.91 -4.96
N GLU A 45 -11.61 4.99 -5.02
CA GLU A 45 -12.61 5.20 -6.06
C GLU A 45 -11.97 5.44 -7.44
N ILE A 46 -10.88 6.21 -7.50
CA ILE A 46 -10.10 6.41 -8.72
C ILE A 46 -9.57 5.06 -9.24
N CYS A 47 -8.98 4.24 -8.37
CA CYS A 47 -8.49 2.91 -8.74
C CYS A 47 -9.62 2.00 -9.23
N ARG A 48 -10.79 2.04 -8.57
CA ARG A 48 -11.98 1.29 -9.00
C ARG A 48 -12.44 1.70 -10.39
N LEU A 49 -12.53 3.01 -10.65
CA LEU A 49 -12.94 3.54 -11.95
C LEU A 49 -11.93 3.19 -13.06
N LEU A 50 -10.64 3.27 -12.77
CA LEU A 50 -9.58 2.88 -13.70
C LEU A 50 -9.61 1.38 -13.98
N PHE A 51 -9.83 0.55 -12.95
CA PHE A 51 -9.97 -0.89 -13.11
C PHE A 51 -11.16 -1.22 -14.00
N LEU A 52 -12.31 -0.58 -13.84
CA LEU A 52 -13.51 -0.81 -14.67
C LEU A 52 -13.39 -0.28 -16.11
N SER A 53 -12.34 0.48 -16.43
CA SER A 53 -12.11 1.03 -17.76
C SER A 53 -11.45 -0.03 -18.67
N THR A 54 -12.05 -0.26 -19.84
CA THR A 54 -11.53 -1.19 -20.84
C THR A 54 -10.14 -0.74 -21.32
N GLY A 55 -9.15 -1.63 -21.22
CA GLY A 55 -7.76 -1.35 -21.60
C GLY A 55 -6.84 -0.91 -20.46
N CYS A 56 -7.38 -0.60 -19.28
CA CYS A 56 -6.59 -0.21 -18.10
C CYS A 56 -6.43 -1.35 -17.07
N HIS A 57 -7.21 -2.43 -17.20
CA HIS A 57 -7.24 -3.55 -16.25
C HIS A 57 -5.86 -4.11 -15.88
N GLU A 58 -5.07 -4.53 -16.88
CA GLU A 58 -3.76 -5.17 -16.62
C GLU A 58 -2.77 -4.20 -15.97
N VAL A 59 -2.76 -2.95 -16.43
CA VAL A 59 -1.86 -1.91 -15.91
C VAL A 59 -2.21 -1.57 -14.47
N VAL A 60 -3.50 -1.38 -14.17
CA VAL A 60 -3.99 -1.08 -12.82
C VAL A 60 -3.74 -2.27 -11.89
N PHE A 61 -3.98 -3.49 -12.36
CA PHE A 61 -3.74 -4.70 -11.57
C PHE A 61 -2.24 -4.89 -11.29
N GLY A 62 -1.37 -4.73 -12.29
CA GLY A 62 0.08 -4.81 -12.12
C GLY A 62 0.61 -3.79 -11.12
N TRP A 63 0.19 -2.53 -11.24
CA TRP A 63 0.54 -1.48 -10.28
C TRP A 63 0.04 -1.80 -8.86
N ALA A 64 -1.23 -2.21 -8.72
CA ALA A 64 -1.80 -2.54 -7.41
C ALA A 64 -1.03 -3.71 -6.77
N PHE A 65 -0.66 -4.71 -7.57
CA PHE A 65 0.14 -5.84 -7.11
C PHE A 65 1.53 -5.41 -6.64
N GLU A 66 2.24 -4.55 -7.38
CA GLU A 66 3.53 -3.99 -6.95
C GLU A 66 3.43 -3.22 -5.63
N VAL A 67 2.37 -2.43 -5.45
CA VAL A 67 2.11 -1.69 -4.20
C VAL A 67 1.90 -2.67 -3.05
N VAL A 68 1.07 -3.68 -3.25
CA VAL A 68 0.83 -4.72 -2.23
C VAL A 68 2.13 -5.43 -1.89
N VAL A 69 2.89 -5.91 -2.88
CA VAL A 69 4.18 -6.58 -2.65
C VAL A 69 5.13 -5.71 -1.83
N ARG A 70 5.25 -4.43 -2.16
CA ARG A 70 6.10 -3.50 -1.41
C ARG A 70 5.68 -3.40 0.05
N VAL A 71 4.40 -3.17 0.32
CA VAL A 71 3.86 -3.08 1.68
C VAL A 71 4.11 -4.36 2.47
N LEU A 72 3.92 -5.54 1.86
CA LEU A 72 4.18 -6.82 2.52
C LEU A 72 5.67 -7.06 2.76
N CYS A 73 6.54 -6.65 1.83
CA CYS A 73 7.99 -6.71 2.02
C CYS A 73 8.45 -5.80 3.15
N ASP A 74 7.94 -4.56 3.24
CA ASP A 74 8.25 -3.63 4.31
C ASP A 74 7.78 -4.18 5.66
N GLU A 75 6.56 -4.73 5.71
CA GLU A 75 6.04 -5.42 6.90
C GLU A 75 6.93 -6.62 7.30
N MET A 76 7.42 -7.39 6.33
CA MET A 76 8.33 -8.51 6.59
C MET A 76 9.69 -8.05 7.15
N VAL A 77 10.23 -6.95 6.62
CA VAL A 77 11.45 -6.31 7.13
C VAL A 77 11.23 -5.88 8.57
N ASP A 78 10.12 -5.18 8.85
CA ASP A 78 9.76 -4.77 10.21
C ASP A 78 9.60 -5.98 11.13
N LEU A 79 8.91 -7.03 10.72
CA LEU A 79 8.77 -8.27 11.48
C LEU A 79 10.13 -8.89 11.81
N SER A 80 11.07 -8.84 10.86
CA SER A 80 12.41 -9.41 11.02
C SER A 80 13.35 -8.55 11.87
N SER A 81 12.97 -7.30 12.19
CA SER A 81 13.80 -6.39 12.96
C SER A 81 14.01 -6.83 14.41
N GLU A 82 15.24 -6.66 14.91
CA GLU A 82 15.61 -6.96 16.30
C GLU A 82 14.74 -6.19 17.32
N CYS A 83 14.34 -4.96 17.01
CA CYS A 83 13.54 -4.12 17.92
C CYS A 83 12.14 -4.69 18.18
N ASN A 84 11.61 -5.49 17.26
CA ASN A 84 10.29 -6.08 17.36
C ASN A 84 10.28 -7.41 18.14
N GLY A 85 11.46 -7.88 18.55
CA GLY A 85 11.63 -9.08 19.39
C GLY A 85 11.09 -10.36 18.74
N LEU A 86 10.94 -10.34 17.42
CA LEU A 86 10.65 -11.49 16.56
C LEU A 86 11.89 -11.95 15.80
N HIS A 87 13.04 -11.31 16.04
CA HIS A 87 14.34 -11.86 15.73
C HIS A 87 14.55 -13.08 16.64
N PHE A 88 14.03 -14.23 16.21
CA PHE A 88 14.16 -15.47 16.93
C PHE A 88 15.65 -15.73 17.17
N LYS A 89 16.07 -15.73 18.44
CA LYS A 89 17.28 -16.45 18.85
C LYS A 89 16.97 -17.94 18.76
N ALA A 90 16.63 -18.42 17.56
CA ALA A 90 16.19 -19.79 17.29
C ALA A 90 17.18 -20.83 17.83
N SER A 91 18.45 -20.44 17.97
CA SER A 91 19.51 -21.24 18.58
C SER A 91 19.43 -21.37 20.11
N LYS A 92 18.51 -20.68 20.81
CA LYS A 92 18.43 -20.61 22.28
C LYS A 92 17.04 -20.93 22.87
N THR A 93 16.00 -21.07 22.05
CA THR A 93 14.62 -21.31 22.51
C THR A 93 14.35 -22.80 22.62
N THR A 94 13.81 -23.27 23.76
CA THR A 94 13.46 -24.68 23.97
C THR A 94 12.06 -24.99 23.43
N SER A 95 11.79 -26.25 23.06
CA SER A 95 10.48 -26.71 22.51
C SER A 95 9.30 -26.34 23.42
N THR A 96 9.47 -26.46 24.73
CA THR A 96 8.45 -26.12 25.74
C THR A 96 8.14 -24.63 25.84
N GLN A 97 9.05 -23.74 25.41
CA GLN A 97 8.78 -22.30 25.35
C GLN A 97 8.00 -21.91 24.09
N LEU A 98 7.98 -22.78 23.07
CA LEU A 98 7.37 -22.53 21.76
C LEU A 98 5.86 -22.82 21.71
N GLU A 99 5.36 -23.74 22.53
CA GLU A 99 4.03 -24.33 22.33
C GLU A 99 2.89 -23.53 23.00
N ASP A 100 3.01 -23.08 24.25
CA ASP A 100 1.82 -22.57 24.98
C ASP A 100 1.67 -21.04 25.05
N SER A 101 2.76 -20.26 25.14
CA SER A 101 2.68 -18.79 25.20
C SER A 101 3.15 -18.10 23.92
N PHE A 102 3.98 -18.80 23.15
CA PHE A 102 4.74 -18.20 22.09
C PHE A 102 3.92 -18.06 20.80
N ILE A 103 3.13 -19.07 20.40
CA ILE A 103 2.24 -18.94 19.23
C ILE A 103 1.22 -17.83 19.44
N HIS A 104 0.63 -17.72 20.64
CA HIS A 104 -0.32 -16.65 20.95
C HIS A 104 0.33 -15.26 20.93
N MET A 105 1.51 -15.12 21.54
CA MET A 105 2.29 -13.88 21.50
C MET A 105 2.71 -13.51 20.08
N LEU A 106 3.13 -14.50 19.29
CA LEU A 106 3.53 -14.35 17.89
C LEU A 106 2.36 -13.88 17.04
N ALA A 107 1.18 -14.50 17.18
CA ALA A 107 -0.03 -14.09 16.47
C ALA A 107 -0.43 -12.64 16.81
N LEU A 108 -0.36 -12.25 18.08
CA LEU A 108 -0.62 -10.87 18.51
C LEU A 108 0.41 -9.88 17.94
N LYS A 109 1.69 -10.27 17.91
CA LYS A 109 2.76 -9.44 17.35
C LYS A 109 2.67 -9.31 15.84
N ILE A 110 2.42 -10.40 15.11
CA ILE A 110 2.18 -10.39 13.66
C ILE A 110 0.98 -9.52 13.34
N LYS A 111 -0.13 -9.66 14.09
CA LYS A 111 -1.30 -8.78 13.91
C LYS A 111 -1.00 -7.30 14.15
N LYS A 112 -0.07 -6.99 15.08
CA LYS A 112 0.29 -5.61 15.45
C LYS A 112 1.33 -4.98 14.50
N ILE A 113 2.36 -5.72 14.13
CA ILE A 113 3.50 -5.24 13.34
C ILE A 113 3.21 -5.37 11.84
N THR A 114 2.52 -6.44 11.44
CA THR A 114 2.27 -6.77 10.04
C THR A 114 0.79 -7.05 9.78
N PRO A 115 -0.08 -6.05 9.99
CA PRO A 115 -1.52 -6.22 9.92
C PRO A 115 -1.99 -6.62 8.52
N ASN A 116 -1.29 -6.21 7.44
CA ASN A 116 -1.70 -6.54 6.08
C ASN A 116 -1.29 -7.97 5.69
N MET A 117 -0.09 -8.42 6.04
CA MET A 117 0.31 -9.83 5.90
C MET A 117 -0.62 -10.75 6.70
N PHE A 118 -0.99 -10.37 7.92
CA PHE A 118 -1.90 -11.17 8.75
C PHE A 118 -3.28 -11.33 8.09
N LYS A 119 -3.85 -10.25 7.55
CA LYS A 119 -5.12 -10.30 6.80
C LYS A 119 -4.99 -11.18 5.55
N MET A 120 -3.88 -11.07 4.82
CA MET A 120 -3.63 -11.91 3.64
C MET A 120 -3.58 -13.40 4.01
N LEU A 121 -2.83 -13.77 5.05
CA LEU A 121 -2.75 -15.15 5.55
C LEU A 121 -4.13 -15.70 5.96
N LEU A 122 -4.94 -14.91 6.67
CA LEU A 122 -6.30 -15.30 7.04
C LEU A 122 -7.24 -15.46 5.82
N THR A 123 -6.97 -14.76 4.72
CA THR A 123 -7.80 -14.88 3.50
C THR A 123 -7.42 -16.12 2.67
N LEU A 124 -6.24 -16.68 2.89
CA LEU A 124 -5.72 -17.87 2.20
C LEU A 124 -6.00 -19.19 2.94
N LEU A 125 -6.49 -19.13 4.18
CA LEU A 125 -6.88 -20.27 5.03
C LEU A 125 -8.39 -20.53 4.93
#